data_AF-A0A2T4VRJ9-F1
#
_entry.id   AF-A0A2T4VRJ9-F1
#
_cell.length_a   1.000
_cell.length_b   1.000
_cell.length_c   1.000
_cell.angle_alpha   90.00
_cell.angle_beta   90.00
_cell.angle_gamma   90.00
#
_symmetry.space_group_name_H-M   'P 1'
#
loop_
_entity.id
_entity.type
_entity.pdbx_description
1 polymer ?
#
loop_
_entity_poly.entity_id
_entity_poly.type
_entity_poly.pdbx_seq_one_letter_code
_entity_poly.pdbx_strand_id
1 'polypeptide(L)'
;MSDENPRETRAQVCHRCLMRLDTSAGGVELPRRIRDTLAGQGCAGHVRVSLTGCLGWCPVGRVSVLLVTEGEVSEVVLIDPARDGAELLAHLPCPSSEAP
;
A
#
# COMPACT_ATOMS: atom_id res chain seq x y z
N MET A 1 -10.83 -11.73 25.44
CA MET A 1 -10.28 -10.49 24.87
C MET A 1 -10.23 -10.71 23.38
N SER A 2 -11.33 -10.46 22.69
CA SER A 2 -11.40 -10.55 21.23
C SER A 2 -11.18 -9.15 20.71
N ASP A 3 -9.98 -8.86 20.22
CA ASP A 3 -9.68 -7.63 19.48
C ASP A 3 -10.27 -7.81 18.08
N GLU A 4 -11.60 -7.76 17.96
CA GLU A 4 -12.29 -7.59 16.69
C GLU A 4 -12.08 -6.13 16.25
N ASN A 5 -10.85 -5.81 15.84
CA ASN A 5 -10.63 -4.67 14.96
C ASN A 5 -11.15 -5.09 13.58
N PRO A 6 -12.19 -4.44 13.04
CA PRO A 6 -12.81 -4.88 11.80
C PRO A 6 -11.78 -4.83 10.67
N ARG A 7 -11.35 -6.00 10.19
CA ARG A 7 -10.64 -6.21 8.91
C ARG A 7 -9.53 -5.20 8.62
N GLU A 8 -8.59 -5.01 9.56
CA GLU A 8 -7.45 -4.11 9.32
C GLU A 8 -6.60 -4.67 8.17
N THR A 9 -6.61 -3.97 7.04
CA THR A 9 -5.75 -4.30 5.91
C THR A 9 -4.44 -3.51 6.04
N ARG A 10 -3.30 -4.16 5.83
CA ARG A 10 -1.98 -3.54 5.87
C ARG A 10 -1.32 -3.61 4.51
N ALA A 11 -0.93 -2.45 3.99
CA ALA A 11 -0.13 -2.31 2.79
C ALA A 11 1.34 -2.11 3.18
N GLN A 12 2.12 -3.17 3.08
CA GLN A 12 3.53 -3.18 3.44
C GLN A 12 4.42 -2.93 2.22
N VAL A 13 4.97 -1.72 2.14
CA VAL A 13 5.79 -1.26 1.02
C VAL A 13 7.23 -1.75 1.19
N CYS A 14 7.78 -2.40 0.17
CA CYS A 14 9.15 -2.91 0.19
C CYS A 14 10.17 -1.75 0.27
N HIS A 15 10.82 -1.58 1.42
CA HIS A 15 11.81 -0.53 1.63
C HIS A 15 12.97 -0.60 0.63
N ARG A 16 13.40 -1.81 0.25
CA ARG A 16 14.48 -2.00 -0.74
C ARG A 16 14.09 -1.51 -2.14
N CYS A 17 12.82 -1.61 -2.53
CA CYS A 17 12.35 -1.02 -3.79
C CYS A 17 12.46 0.50 -3.75
N LEU A 18 12.02 1.13 -2.65
CA LEU A 18 12.08 2.59 -2.48
C LEU A 18 13.52 3.13 -2.59
N MET A 19 14.48 2.43 -1.99
CA MET A 19 15.89 2.80 -2.04
C MET A 19 16.53 2.61 -3.43
N ARG A 20 15.87 1.88 -4.33
CA ARG A 20 16.32 1.65 -5.71
C ARG A 20 15.59 2.52 -6.73
N LEU A 21 14.55 3.24 -6.30
CA LEU A 21 13.85 4.17 -7.18
C LEU A 21 14.75 5.36 -7.51
N ASP A 22 14.57 5.88 -8.72
CA ASP A 22 15.06 7.21 -9.05
C ASP A 22 14.49 8.24 -8.08
N THR A 23 15.30 9.23 -7.72
CA THR A 23 14.92 10.31 -6.80
C THR A 23 13.69 11.08 -7.30
N SER A 24 13.52 11.20 -8.62
CA SER A 24 12.35 11.82 -9.25
C SER A 24 11.05 11.03 -9.06
N ALA A 25 11.12 9.72 -8.83
CA ALA A 25 9.96 8.87 -8.57
C ALA A 25 9.48 8.94 -7.10
N GLY A 26 10.15 9.74 -6.28
CA GLY A 26 9.68 10.10 -4.94
C GLY A 26 10.22 9.28 -3.78
N GLY A 27 10.95 8.18 -4.04
CA GLY A 27 11.72 7.44 -3.04
C GLY A 27 10.99 7.28 -1.69
N VAL A 28 11.56 7.88 -0.63
CA VAL A 28 11.06 7.79 0.76
C VAL A 28 9.71 8.49 1.00
N GLU A 29 9.28 9.37 0.09
CA GLU A 29 7.97 10.04 0.18
C GLU A 29 6.83 9.18 -0.37
N LEU A 30 7.13 8.13 -1.15
CA LEU A 30 6.10 7.29 -1.76
C LEU A 30 5.11 6.69 -0.74
N PRO A 31 5.53 6.12 0.42
CA PRO A 31 4.58 5.64 1.43
C PRO A 31 3.65 6.74 1.98
N ARG A 32 4.08 8.00 1.98
CA ARG A 32 3.22 9.13 2.35
C ARG A 32 2.19 9.38 1.24
N ARG A 33 2.61 9.47 -0.02
CA ARG A 33 1.70 9.69 -1.15
C ARG A 33 0.69 8.56 -1.36
N ILE A 34 1.09 7.31 -1.08
CA ILE A 34 0.16 6.18 -1.04
C ILE A 34 -0.92 6.41 0.02
N ARG A 35 -0.55 6.81 1.24
CA ARG A 35 -1.53 7.12 2.29
C ARG A 35 -2.48 8.24 1.86
N ASP A 36 -1.95 9.29 1.26
CA ASP A 36 -2.75 10.43 0.80
C ASP A 36 -3.73 10.02 -0.32
N THR A 37 -3.28 9.18 -1.26
CA THR A 37 -4.13 8.61 -2.33
C THR A 37 -5.23 7.73 -1.76
N LEU A 38 -4.90 6.80 -0.86
CA LEU A 38 -5.88 5.93 -0.21
C LEU A 38 -6.87 6.74 0.64
N ALA A 39 -6.40 7.76 1.35
CA ALA A 39 -7.26 8.62 2.16
C ALA A 39 -8.24 9.42 1.28
N GLY A 40 -7.78 9.94 0.14
CA GLY A 40 -8.62 10.65 -0.82
C GLY A 40 -9.71 9.80 -1.47
N GLN A 41 -9.63 8.47 -1.34
CA GLN A 41 -10.61 7.52 -1.88
C GLN A 41 -11.48 6.86 -0.79
N GLY A 42 -11.47 7.39 0.44
CA GLY A 42 -12.28 6.86 1.53
C GLY A 42 -11.71 5.62 2.21
N CYS A 43 -10.51 5.17 1.82
CA CYS A 43 -9.80 4.05 2.48
C CYS A 43 -9.09 4.48 3.78
N ALA A 44 -9.19 5.77 4.16
CA ALA A 44 -8.65 6.29 5.41
C ALA A 44 -9.18 5.47 6.60
N GLY A 45 -8.28 5.01 7.47
CA GLY A 45 -8.63 4.22 8.65
C GLY A 45 -8.85 2.72 8.42
N HIS A 46 -9.09 2.28 7.18
CA HIS A 46 -9.26 0.87 6.83
C HIS A 46 -7.95 0.20 6.41
N VAL A 47 -7.03 1.01 5.85
CA VAL A 47 -5.75 0.54 5.32
C VAL A 47 -4.60 1.24 6.03
N ARG A 48 -3.70 0.47 6.64
CA ARG A 48 -2.45 1.01 7.20
C ARG A 48 -1.30 0.77 6.24
N VAL A 49 -0.61 1.84 5.88
CA VAL A 49 0.60 1.76 5.06
C VAL A 49 1.82 1.74 5.97
N SER A 50 2.67 0.73 5.82
CA SER A 50 3.94 0.62 6.55
C SER A 50 5.06 0.15 5.63
N LEU A 51 6.29 0.20 6.11
CA LEU A 51 7.45 -0.34 5.41
C LEU A 51 7.68 -1.80 5.82
N THR A 52 8.19 -2.59 4.89
CA THR A 52 8.72 -3.93 5.13
C THR A 52 10.11 -4.08 4.54
N GLY A 53 10.77 -5.18 4.88
CA GLY A 53 12.04 -5.59 4.29
C GLY A 53 11.91 -5.94 2.80
N CYS A 54 12.93 -6.60 2.27
CA CYS A 54 12.89 -7.07 0.88
C CYS A 54 11.91 -8.24 0.74
N LEU A 55 10.96 -8.12 -0.19
CA LEU A 55 10.00 -9.20 -0.53
C LEU A 55 10.58 -10.25 -1.49
N GLY A 56 11.89 -10.50 -1.45
CA GLY A 56 12.59 -11.42 -2.35
C GLY A 56 12.87 -10.90 -3.77
N TRP A 57 12.08 -9.94 -4.28
CA TRP A 57 12.26 -9.38 -5.63
C TRP A 57 11.97 -7.87 -5.69
N CYS A 58 12.79 -7.13 -6.46
CA CYS A 58 12.69 -5.67 -6.62
C CYS A 58 12.74 -5.32 -8.12
N PRO A 59 11.58 -5.23 -8.80
CA PRO A 59 11.52 -4.85 -10.21
C PRO A 59 12.06 -3.43 -10.46
N VAL A 60 12.59 -3.20 -11.66
CA VAL A 60 13.08 -1.88 -12.08
C VAL A 60 11.91 -0.93 -12.29
N GLY A 61 11.96 0.26 -11.71
CA GLY A 61 10.94 1.30 -11.87
C GLY A 61 9.58 1.01 -11.22
N ARG A 62 9.46 -0.09 -10.46
CA ARG A 62 8.23 -0.51 -9.79
C ARG A 62 8.50 -0.76 -8.31
N VAL A 63 7.45 -0.68 -7.50
CA VAL A 63 7.53 -0.98 -6.07
C VAL A 63 6.61 -2.14 -5.72
N SER A 64 7.16 -3.14 -5.06
CA SER A 64 6.37 -4.25 -4.52
C SER A 64 5.72 -3.84 -3.20
N VAL A 65 4.42 -4.05 -3.09
CA VAL A 65 3.62 -3.82 -1.89
C VAL A 65 2.94 -5.12 -1.51
N LEU A 66 3.22 -5.62 -0.30
CA LEU A 66 2.57 -6.80 0.25
C LEU A 66 1.28 -6.37 0.96
N LEU A 67 0.15 -6.93 0.54
CA LEU A 67 -1.13 -6.77 1.21
C LEU A 67 -1.31 -7.88 2.25
N VAL A 68 -1.59 -7.47 3.48
CA VAL A 68 -1.90 -8.38 4.59
C VAL A 68 -3.29 -8.03 5.10
N THR A 69 -4.20 -9.00 5.08
CA THR A 69 -5.61 -8.81 5.48
C THR A 69 -5.89 -9.77 6.62
N GLU A 70 -6.40 -9.25 7.73
CA GLU A 70 -6.70 -10.08 8.92
C GLU A 70 -5.51 -10.92 9.42
N GLY A 71 -4.28 -10.41 9.23
CA GLY A 71 -3.04 -11.06 9.66
C GLY A 71 -2.45 -12.05 8.65
N GLU A 72 -3.18 -12.36 7.57
CA GLU A 72 -2.75 -13.29 6.52
C GLU A 72 -2.21 -12.55 5.30
N VAL A 73 -1.18 -13.10 4.68
CA VAL A 73 -0.66 -12.58 3.41
C VAL A 73 -1.70 -12.82 2.33
N SER A 74 -2.21 -11.73 1.76
CA SER A 74 -3.20 -11.76 0.70
C SER A 74 -2.53 -11.84 -0.66
N GLU A 75 -1.75 -10.81 -1.04
CA GLU A 75 -1.07 -10.76 -2.34
C GLU A 75 0.08 -9.73 -2.35
N VAL A 76 0.89 -9.76 -3.42
CA VAL A 76 1.90 -8.75 -3.69
C VAL A 76 1.51 -7.97 -4.94
N VAL A 77 1.25 -6.67 -4.76
CA VAL A 77 0.88 -5.75 -5.83
C VAL A 77 2.11 -4.96 -6.26
N LEU A 78 2.30 -4.84 -7.57
CA LEU A 78 3.32 -3.96 -8.15
C LEU A 78 2.70 -2.61 -8.46
N ILE A 79 3.22 -1.55 -7.86
CA ILE A 79 2.73 -0.19 -8.08
C ILE A 79 3.69 0.62 -8.95
N ASP A 80 3.12 1.54 -9.72
CA ASP A 80 3.88 2.64 -10.30
C ASP A 80 4.13 3.72 -9.24
N PRO A 81 5.39 4.05 -8.92
CA PRO A 81 5.66 5.16 -8.01
C PRO A 81 5.18 6.51 -8.55
N ALA A 82 4.99 6.65 -9.87
CA ALA A 82 4.45 7.86 -10.49
C ALA A 82 2.92 7.96 -10.40
N ARG A 83 2.23 6.88 -10.02
CA ARG A 83 0.78 6.84 -9.83
C ARG A 83 0.37 6.79 -8.36
N ASP A 84 1.32 7.04 -7.46
CA ASP A 84 1.09 7.18 -6.02
C ASP A 84 0.31 6.02 -5.38
N GLY A 85 0.47 4.81 -5.92
CA GLY A 85 -0.19 3.60 -5.42
C GLY A 85 -1.68 3.51 -5.74
N ALA A 86 -2.16 4.24 -6.75
CA ALA A 86 -3.54 4.12 -7.25
C ALA A 86 -3.93 2.68 -7.61
N GLU A 87 -2.96 1.84 -8.00
CA GLU A 87 -3.20 0.43 -8.26
C GLU A 87 -3.74 -0.31 -7.03
N LEU A 88 -3.34 0.07 -5.82
CA LEU A 88 -3.78 -0.60 -4.59
C LEU A 88 -5.30 -0.50 -4.38
N LEU A 89 -5.94 0.53 -4.92
CA LEU A 89 -7.39 0.73 -4.80
C LEU A 89 -8.20 -0.41 -5.41
N ALA A 90 -7.66 -1.09 -6.43
CA ALA A 90 -8.32 -2.24 -7.06
C ALA A 90 -8.26 -3.52 -6.19
N HIS A 91 -7.39 -3.55 -5.19
CA HIS A 91 -7.12 -4.72 -4.34
C HIS A 91 -7.56 -4.52 -2.88
N LEU A 92 -7.81 -3.28 -2.49
CA LEU A 92 -8.17 -2.94 -1.13
C LEU A 92 -9.69 -2.92 -0.97
N PRO A 93 -10.23 -3.42 0.14
CA PRO A 93 -11.65 -3.33 0.47
C PRO A 93 -11.97 -1.91 0.94
N CYS A 94 -11.72 -0.92 0.09
CA CYS A 94 -12.17 0.43 0.35
C CYS A 94 -13.69 0.42 0.22
N PRO A 95 -14.44 0.91 1.23
CA PRO A 95 -15.85 1.16 1.01
C PRO A 95 -15.92 2.18 -0.11
N SER A 96 -16.30 1.73 -1.31
CA SER A 96 -16.81 2.63 -2.34
C SER A 96 -17.80 3.52 -1.60
N SER A 97 -17.58 4.83 -1.64
CA SER A 97 -18.53 5.79 -1.07
C SER A 97 -19.84 5.63 -1.83
N GLU A 98 -20.66 4.65 -1.46
CA GLU A 98 -22.07 4.63 -1.77
C GLU A 98 -22.64 5.77 -0.95
N ALA A 99 -22.71 6.93 -1.61
CA ALA A 99 -23.30 8.14 -1.09
C ALA A 99 -24.80 7.88 -0.76
N PRO A 100 -25.37 8.61 0.23
CA PRO A 100 -26.69 8.37 0.80
C PRO A 100 -27.87 8.51 -0.17
#